data_AF-A0A9D9J0U9-F1
#
_entry.id   AF-A0A9D9J0U9-F1
#
_cell.length_a   1.000
_cell.length_b   1.000
_cell.length_c   1.000
_cell.angle_alpha   90.00
_cell.angle_beta   90.00
_cell.angle_gamma   90.00
#
_symmetry.space_group_name_H-M   'P 1'
#
loop_
_entity.id
_entity.type
_entity.pdbx_description
1 polymer ?
#
loop_
_entity_poly.entity_id
_entity_poly.type
_entity_poly.pdbx_seq_one_letter_code
_entity_poly.pdbx_strand_id
1 'polypeptide(L)'
;MKKGIYFISGIDTDAGKSYATGYLARCLNENGVKTITQKFIQTGNTGRSEDIELHRKIMGTGLTEEDREGLTMPEIFSYPASPLLASAIDRREIDFGKIGRCTDILAERYDIVLVEGAGGLMVPLTETMLTIDYIKESGYPLIFVTSGKLGSVNHTLLSFEAIRNRNIEVAAVMYNLFPDIKDTTIRDDTRNYIKKYLDRHFPQALFIEVPVLHP
;
A
#
# COMPACT_ATOMS: atom_id res chain seq x y z
N MET A 1 -18.85 1.74 -6.83
CA MET A 1 -17.68 1.46 -5.98
C MET A 1 -17.73 -0.01 -5.60
N LYS A 2 -16.68 -0.78 -5.93
CA LYS A 2 -16.55 -2.16 -5.48
C LYS A 2 -16.30 -2.12 -3.96
N LYS A 3 -17.26 -2.62 -3.16
CA LYS A 3 -17.15 -2.60 -1.70
C LYS A 3 -15.96 -3.49 -1.26
N GLY A 4 -15.17 -3.03 -0.29
CA GLY A 4 -14.13 -3.85 0.35
C GLY A 4 -12.74 -3.81 -0.30
N ILE A 5 -12.51 -3.08 -1.39
CA ILE A 5 -11.17 -2.98 -2.00
C ILE A 5 -10.53 -1.64 -1.64
N TYR A 6 -9.33 -1.68 -1.06
CA TYR A 6 -8.55 -0.49 -0.70
C TYR A 6 -7.17 -0.56 -1.33
N PHE A 7 -6.68 0.58 -1.83
CA PHE A 7 -5.31 0.66 -2.34
C PHE A 7 -4.38 1.22 -1.26
N ILE A 8 -3.20 0.63 -1.07
CA ILE A 8 -2.20 1.05 -0.10
C ILE A 8 -1.03 1.66 -0.86
N SER A 9 -0.76 2.94 -0.61
CA SER A 9 0.42 3.63 -1.11
C SER A 9 1.10 4.38 0.04
N GLY A 10 2.18 5.09 -0.23
CA GLY A 10 2.88 5.84 0.80
C GLY A 10 3.77 6.95 0.25
N ILE A 11 4.38 7.67 1.18
CA ILE A 11 5.24 8.82 0.87
C ILE A 11 6.48 8.45 0.05
N ASP A 12 6.96 7.20 0.14
CA ASP A 12 8.08 6.67 -0.62
C ASP A 12 8.15 5.12 -0.54
N THR A 13 9.21 4.54 -1.10
CA THR A 13 9.48 3.10 -1.08
C THR A 13 9.57 2.55 0.34
N ASP A 14 10.32 3.22 1.22
CA ASP A 14 10.67 2.76 2.58
C ASP A 14 9.75 3.33 3.67
N ALA A 15 8.56 3.81 3.30
CA ALA A 15 7.56 4.29 4.25
C ALA A 15 7.04 3.19 5.20
N GLY A 16 7.28 1.92 4.86
CA GLY A 16 6.80 0.74 5.60
C GLY A 16 5.42 0.26 5.16
N LYS A 17 5.11 0.35 3.85
CA LYS A 17 3.84 -0.11 3.28
C LYS A 17 3.56 -1.58 3.61
N SER A 18 4.51 -2.48 3.36
CA SER A 18 4.36 -3.91 3.61
C SER A 18 4.05 -4.23 5.08
N TYR A 19 4.66 -3.48 6.00
CA TYR A 19 4.37 -3.57 7.43
C TYR A 19 2.96 -3.07 7.77
N ALA A 20 2.58 -1.91 7.23
CA ALA A 20 1.25 -1.34 7.43
C ALA A 20 0.15 -2.23 6.85
N THR A 21 0.33 -2.76 5.63
CA THR A 21 -0.59 -3.66 4.95
C THR A 21 -0.79 -4.95 5.74
N GLY A 22 0.29 -5.62 6.14
CA GLY A 22 0.23 -6.84 6.94
C GLY A 22 -0.41 -6.61 8.32
N TYR A 23 -0.06 -5.49 8.98
CA TYR A 23 -0.62 -5.12 10.29
C TYR A 23 -2.12 -4.88 10.22
N LEU A 24 -2.57 -4.07 9.24
CA LEU A 24 -3.97 -3.77 9.06
C LEU A 24 -4.77 -5.05 8.76
N ALA A 25 -4.26 -5.90 7.87
CA ALA A 25 -4.88 -7.19 7.57
C ALA A 25 -5.00 -8.08 8.82
N ARG A 26 -3.95 -8.14 9.66
CA ARG A 26 -4.01 -8.87 10.93
C ARG A 26 -5.10 -8.31 11.83
N CYS A 27 -5.12 -7.00 12.07
CA CYS A 27 -6.09 -6.38 12.96
C CYS A 27 -7.53 -6.56 12.46
N LEU A 28 -7.77 -6.47 11.15
CA LEU A 28 -9.09 -6.73 10.57
C LEU A 28 -9.52 -8.20 10.77
N ASN A 29 -8.61 -9.15 10.53
CA ASN A 29 -8.88 -10.57 10.77
C ASN A 29 -9.14 -10.88 12.25
N GLU A 30 -8.40 -10.27 13.18
CA GLU A 30 -8.62 -10.39 14.64
C GLU A 30 -10.00 -9.83 15.06
N ASN A 31 -10.55 -8.89 14.29
CA ASN A 31 -11.90 -8.36 14.46
C ASN A 31 -12.96 -9.11 13.64
N GLY A 32 -12.62 -10.28 13.09
CA GLY A 32 -13.55 -11.15 12.37
C GLY A 32 -13.87 -10.73 10.93
N VAL A 33 -13.17 -9.75 10.37
CA VAL A 33 -13.32 -9.33 8.97
C VAL A 33 -12.39 -10.15 8.09
N LYS A 34 -12.93 -10.95 7.17
CA LYS A 34 -12.13 -11.84 6.32
C LYS A 34 -11.32 -11.00 5.32
N THR A 35 -10.03 -10.84 5.61
CA THR A 35 -9.15 -9.91 4.88
C THR A 35 -7.99 -10.63 4.21
N ILE A 36 -7.72 -10.27 2.95
CA ILE A 36 -6.54 -10.71 2.18
C ILE A 36 -5.73 -9.51 1.68
N THR A 37 -4.45 -9.74 1.43
CA THR A 37 -3.54 -8.75 0.86
C THR A 37 -3.08 -9.18 -0.52
N GLN A 38 -2.96 -8.22 -1.43
CA GLN A 38 -2.46 -8.40 -2.80
C GLN A 38 -1.35 -7.38 -3.05
N LYS A 39 -0.19 -7.81 -3.54
CA LYS A 39 0.86 -6.96 -4.08
C LYS A 39 0.65 -6.87 -5.58
N PHE A 40 0.10 -5.75 -6.06
CA PHE A 40 -0.35 -5.66 -7.45
C PHE A 40 0.81 -5.83 -8.45
N ILE A 41 2.01 -5.37 -8.07
CA ILE A 41 3.26 -5.45 -8.83
C ILE A 41 4.40 -5.62 -7.84
N GLN A 42 5.15 -6.71 -7.98
CA GLN A 42 6.42 -6.96 -7.29
C GLN A 42 7.57 -6.76 -8.28
N THR A 43 8.65 -6.11 -7.84
CA THR A 43 9.89 -5.97 -8.60
C THR A 43 11.04 -6.56 -7.78
N GLY A 44 12.07 -7.10 -8.43
CA GLY A 44 13.24 -7.67 -7.76
C GLY A 44 13.09 -9.13 -7.32
N ASN A 45 12.09 -9.86 -7.81
CA ASN A 45 11.86 -11.25 -7.44
C ASN A 45 11.51 -12.12 -8.65
N THR A 46 11.49 -13.44 -8.47
CA THR A 46 11.08 -14.41 -9.49
C THR A 46 10.18 -15.46 -8.86
N GLY A 47 8.95 -15.61 -9.35
CA GLY A 47 8.00 -16.63 -8.91
C GLY A 47 7.44 -16.48 -7.48
N ARG A 48 7.92 -15.51 -6.71
CA ARG A 48 7.49 -15.19 -5.34
C ARG A 48 7.50 -13.69 -5.10
N SER A 49 6.74 -13.24 -4.10
CA SER A 49 6.75 -11.85 -3.62
C SER A 49 7.17 -11.83 -2.16
N GLU A 50 8.29 -11.19 -1.87
CA GLU A 50 8.77 -11.00 -0.50
C GLU A 50 7.82 -10.13 0.33
N ASP A 51 7.13 -9.18 -0.32
CA ASP A 51 6.10 -8.36 0.34
C ASP A 51 4.90 -9.23 0.77
N ILE A 52 4.42 -10.14 -0.09
CA ILE A 52 3.38 -11.10 0.29
C ILE A 52 3.86 -12.04 1.40
N GLU A 53 5.08 -12.58 1.31
CA GLU A 53 5.66 -13.42 2.37
C GLU A 53 5.70 -12.66 3.72
N LEU A 54 6.11 -11.39 3.71
CA LEU A 54 6.11 -10.51 4.88
C LEU A 54 4.69 -10.26 5.40
N HIS A 55 3.71 -10.02 4.53
CA HIS A 55 2.31 -9.89 4.93
C HIS A 55 1.84 -11.12 5.68
N ARG A 56 2.08 -12.32 5.13
CA ARG A 56 1.67 -13.59 5.77
C ARG A 56 2.37 -13.81 7.11
N LYS A 57 3.64 -13.41 7.24
CA LYS A 57 4.38 -13.45 8.50
C LYS A 57 3.73 -12.55 9.56
N ILE A 58 3.43 -11.30 9.20
CA ILE A 58 2.77 -10.35 10.11
C ILE A 58 1.36 -10.81 10.47
N MET A 59 0.61 -11.33 9.50
CA MET A 59 -0.75 -11.83 9.69
C MET A 59 -0.81 -13.14 10.49
N GLY A 60 0.28 -13.91 10.58
CA GLY A 60 0.33 -15.20 11.26
C GLY A 60 -0.42 -16.33 10.55
N THR A 61 -0.70 -16.20 9.25
CA THR A 61 -1.54 -17.16 8.49
C THR A 61 -0.75 -18.21 7.71
N GLY A 62 0.55 -17.97 7.47
CA GLY A 62 1.32 -18.73 6.46
C GLY A 62 0.83 -18.46 5.02
N LEU A 63 1.41 -19.15 4.04
CA LEU A 63 0.98 -19.05 2.62
C LEU A 63 -0.41 -19.65 2.42
N THR A 64 -1.28 -18.87 1.80
CA THR A 64 -2.67 -19.21 1.46
C THR A 64 -2.76 -19.94 0.13
N GLU A 65 -3.95 -20.45 -0.22
CA GLU A 65 -4.15 -21.05 -1.54
C GLU A 65 -4.15 -19.98 -2.64
N GLU A 66 -4.69 -18.79 -2.35
CA GLU A 66 -4.65 -17.63 -3.24
C GLU A 66 -3.22 -17.20 -3.59
N ASP A 67 -2.27 -17.39 -2.68
CA ASP A 67 -0.84 -17.16 -2.95
C ASP A 67 -0.30 -18.20 -3.94
N ARG A 68 -0.70 -19.48 -3.81
CA ARG A 68 -0.28 -20.57 -4.73
C ARG A 68 -0.91 -20.44 -6.11
N GLU A 69 -2.15 -19.95 -6.18
CA GLU A 69 -2.84 -19.60 -7.42
C GLU A 69 -2.23 -18.37 -8.12
N GLY A 70 -1.38 -17.59 -7.42
CA GLY A 70 -0.78 -16.37 -7.94
C GLY A 70 -1.73 -15.16 -7.95
N LEU A 71 -2.86 -15.22 -7.24
CA LEU A 71 -3.85 -14.14 -7.19
C LEU A 71 -3.35 -12.93 -6.40
N THR A 72 -2.52 -13.17 -5.39
CA THR A 72 -2.03 -12.13 -4.47
C THR A 72 -0.78 -11.43 -4.99
N MET A 73 -0.15 -11.95 -6.05
CA MET A 73 1.06 -11.40 -6.67
C MET A 73 0.98 -11.55 -8.21
N PRO A 74 -0.03 -10.92 -8.86
CA PRO A 74 -0.32 -11.16 -10.27
C PRO A 74 0.82 -10.73 -11.19
N GLU A 75 1.58 -9.70 -10.84
CA GLU A 75 2.70 -9.20 -11.64
C GLU A 75 4.01 -9.24 -10.83
N ILE A 76 4.99 -10.00 -11.33
CA ILE A 76 6.33 -10.10 -10.74
C ILE A 76 7.36 -9.83 -11.83
N PHE A 77 8.27 -8.90 -11.57
CA PHE A 77 9.38 -8.53 -12.45
C PHE A 77 10.73 -8.78 -11.78
N SER A 78 11.71 -9.20 -12.56
CA SER A 78 12.97 -9.74 -12.04
C SER A 78 13.90 -8.68 -11.45
N TYR A 79 13.87 -7.46 -11.99
CA TYR A 79 14.84 -6.42 -11.65
C TYR A 79 14.31 -5.48 -10.55
N PRO A 80 15.11 -5.15 -9.51
CA PRO A 80 14.69 -4.29 -8.40
C PRO A 80 14.74 -2.81 -8.81
N ALA A 81 13.74 -2.35 -9.56
CA ALA A 81 13.59 -0.97 -10.00
C ALA A 81 12.12 -0.53 -9.97
N SER A 82 11.82 0.67 -10.49
CA SER A 82 10.43 1.07 -10.74
C SER A 82 9.74 0.06 -11.66
N PRO A 83 8.40 -0.12 -11.54
CA PRO A 83 7.64 -1.01 -12.41
C PRO A 83 7.92 -0.81 -13.90
N LEU A 84 7.93 0.45 -14.38
CA LEU A 84 8.24 0.77 -15.78
C LEU A 84 9.61 0.26 -16.23
N LEU A 85 10.65 0.45 -15.42
CA LEU A 85 12.00 0.00 -15.79
C LEU A 85 12.10 -1.53 -15.71
N ALA A 86 11.52 -2.14 -14.68
CA ALA A 86 11.53 -3.59 -14.50
C ALA A 86 10.77 -4.31 -15.64
N SER A 87 9.63 -3.78 -16.08
CA SER A 87 8.87 -4.29 -17.22
C SER A 87 9.64 -4.19 -18.53
N ALA A 88 10.39 -3.09 -18.74
CA ALA A 88 11.23 -2.92 -19.92
C ALA A 88 12.41 -3.89 -19.95
N ILE A 89 13.07 -4.13 -18.81
CA ILE A 89 14.18 -5.08 -18.68
C ILE A 89 13.71 -6.51 -18.97
N ASP A 90 12.57 -6.90 -18.40
CA ASP A 90 11.96 -8.21 -18.62
C ASP A 90 11.30 -8.34 -20.02
N ARG A 91 11.27 -7.25 -20.80
CA ARG A 91 10.64 -7.15 -22.13
C ARG A 91 9.17 -7.62 -22.10
N ARG A 92 8.46 -7.23 -21.05
CA ARG A 92 7.11 -7.69 -20.76
C ARG A 92 6.32 -6.53 -20.17
N GLU A 93 5.24 -6.13 -20.84
CA GLU A 93 4.36 -5.09 -20.33
C GLU A 93 3.61 -5.56 -19.08
N ILE A 94 3.18 -4.59 -18.27
CA ILE A 94 2.36 -4.82 -17.07
C ILE A 94 0.94 -5.13 -17.52
N ASP A 95 0.41 -6.31 -17.19
CA ASP A 95 -0.97 -6.68 -17.51
C ASP A 95 -1.93 -6.17 -16.41
N PHE A 96 -2.37 -4.91 -16.53
CA PHE A 96 -3.36 -4.33 -15.62
C PHE A 96 -4.68 -5.09 -15.61
N GLY A 97 -5.04 -5.74 -16.73
CA GLY A 97 -6.24 -6.57 -16.81
C GLY A 97 -6.11 -7.82 -15.93
N LYS A 98 -4.93 -8.45 -15.88
CA LYS A 98 -4.64 -9.57 -14.97
C LYS A 98 -4.71 -9.12 -13.52
N ILE A 99 -4.10 -7.98 -13.19
CA ILE A 99 -4.18 -7.40 -11.84
C ILE A 99 -5.64 -7.26 -11.42
N GLY A 100 -6.45 -6.57 -12.23
CA GLY A 100 -7.87 -6.35 -11.94
C GLY A 100 -8.68 -7.64 -11.79
N ARG A 101 -8.48 -8.63 -12.69
CA ARG A 101 -9.13 -9.95 -12.58
C ARG A 101 -8.77 -10.66 -11.28
N CYS A 102 -7.49 -10.65 -10.89
CA CYS A 102 -7.06 -11.25 -9.64
C CYS A 102 -7.66 -10.51 -8.44
N THR A 103 -7.72 -9.17 -8.45
CA THR A 103 -8.38 -8.40 -7.39
C THR A 103 -9.86 -8.75 -7.28
N ASP A 104 -10.56 -8.92 -8.41
CA ASP A 104 -11.99 -9.25 -8.43
C ASP A 104 -12.27 -10.65 -7.86
N ILE A 105 -11.46 -11.65 -8.23
CA ILE A 105 -11.56 -12.99 -7.65
C ILE A 105 -11.32 -12.95 -6.13
N LEU A 106 -10.34 -12.17 -5.67
CA LEU A 106 -10.09 -12.00 -4.24
C LEU A 106 -11.27 -11.31 -3.54
N ALA A 107 -11.88 -10.30 -4.16
CA ALA A 107 -13.03 -9.58 -3.61
C ALA A 107 -14.32 -10.41 -3.58
N GLU A 108 -14.42 -11.47 -4.39
CA GLU A 108 -15.49 -12.48 -4.28
C GLU A 108 -15.28 -13.42 -3.08
N ARG A 109 -14.02 -13.64 -2.68
CA ARG A 109 -13.64 -14.60 -1.63
C ARG A 109 -13.46 -13.96 -0.25
N TYR A 110 -13.23 -12.66 -0.17
CA TYR A 110 -12.87 -11.92 1.05
C TYR A 110 -13.72 -10.66 1.23
N ASP A 111 -13.99 -10.28 2.47
CA ASP A 111 -14.72 -9.05 2.80
C ASP A 111 -13.90 -7.81 2.46
N ILE A 112 -12.58 -7.89 2.65
CA ILE A 112 -11.62 -6.82 2.35
C ILE A 112 -10.41 -7.35 1.57
N VAL A 113 -10.07 -6.64 0.50
CA VAL A 113 -8.82 -6.80 -0.27
C VAL A 113 -7.97 -5.55 -0.11
N LEU A 114 -6.79 -5.73 0.49
CA LEU A 114 -5.78 -4.68 0.63
C LEU A 114 -4.78 -4.80 -0.53
N VAL A 115 -4.89 -3.91 -1.51
CA VAL A 115 -4.04 -3.88 -2.71
C VAL A 115 -2.84 -2.95 -2.47
N GLU A 116 -1.68 -3.53 -2.18
CA GLU A 116 -0.45 -2.79 -1.98
C GLU A 116 0.22 -2.37 -3.29
N GLY A 117 0.57 -1.09 -3.38
CA GLY A 117 1.36 -0.50 -4.45
C GLY A 117 2.88 -0.71 -4.34
N ALA A 118 3.60 -0.32 -5.39
CA ALA A 118 5.05 -0.35 -5.47
C ALA A 118 5.61 1.08 -5.43
N GLY A 119 6.52 1.36 -4.49
CA GLY A 119 7.06 2.71 -4.28
C GLY A 119 6.01 3.71 -3.77
N GLY A 120 6.01 4.93 -4.34
CA GLY A 120 5.08 6.02 -3.98
C GLY A 120 4.05 6.34 -5.07
N LEU A 121 3.23 7.36 -4.83
CA LEU A 121 2.11 7.75 -5.71
C LEU A 121 2.52 8.13 -7.14
N MET A 122 3.68 8.76 -7.31
CA MET A 122 4.15 9.28 -8.60
C MET A 122 5.09 8.30 -9.32
N VAL A 123 5.13 7.04 -8.89
CA VAL A 123 5.93 6.01 -9.57
C VAL A 123 5.30 5.68 -10.93
N PRO A 124 6.09 5.65 -12.01
CA PRO A 124 5.58 5.30 -13.33
C PRO A 124 5.31 3.80 -13.45
N LEU A 125 4.11 3.48 -13.93
CA LEU A 125 3.70 2.14 -14.32
C LEU A 125 3.86 1.95 -15.83
N THR A 126 3.56 2.99 -16.61
CA THR A 126 3.87 3.09 -18.04
C THR A 126 4.53 4.45 -18.32
N GLU A 127 4.89 4.73 -19.58
CA GLU A 127 5.36 6.07 -19.97
C GLU A 127 4.31 7.18 -19.77
N THR A 128 3.03 6.82 -19.70
CA THR A 128 1.90 7.76 -19.64
C THR A 128 1.01 7.58 -18.41
N MET A 129 1.31 6.62 -17.53
CA MET A 129 0.48 6.28 -16.37
C MET A 129 1.33 6.17 -15.11
N LEU A 130 0.96 6.92 -14.07
CA LEU A 130 1.53 6.81 -12.73
C LEU A 130 0.64 5.97 -11.81
N THR A 131 1.19 5.49 -10.70
CA THR A 131 0.42 4.78 -9.66
C THR A 131 -0.81 5.55 -9.21
N ILE A 132 -0.71 6.87 -9.04
CA ILE A 132 -1.84 7.71 -8.63
C ILE A 132 -2.94 7.80 -9.69
N ASP A 133 -2.61 7.63 -10.96
CA ASP A 133 -3.59 7.62 -12.04
C ASP A 133 -4.33 6.27 -12.04
N TYR A 134 -3.62 5.16 -11.80
CA TYR A 134 -4.25 3.84 -11.57
C TYR A 134 -5.22 3.85 -10.37
N ILE A 135 -4.83 4.48 -9.24
CA ILE A 135 -5.72 4.62 -8.07
C ILE A 135 -6.98 5.41 -8.45
N LYS A 136 -6.82 6.50 -9.19
CA LYS A 136 -7.96 7.32 -9.66
C LYS A 136 -8.89 6.53 -10.59
N GLU A 137 -8.34 5.81 -11.56
CA GLU A 137 -9.11 5.04 -12.55
C GLU A 137 -9.84 3.85 -11.93
N SER A 138 -9.19 3.15 -11.00
CA SER A 138 -9.81 2.03 -10.27
C SER A 138 -10.91 2.47 -9.31
N GLY A 139 -10.85 3.71 -8.83
CA GLY A 139 -11.81 4.26 -7.88
C GLY A 139 -11.73 3.60 -6.50
N TYR A 140 -10.60 3.00 -6.15
CA TYR A 140 -10.37 2.41 -4.83
C TYR A 140 -10.05 3.52 -3.81
N PRO A 141 -10.69 3.53 -2.63
CA PRO A 141 -10.26 4.41 -1.55
C PRO A 141 -8.81 4.14 -1.16
N LEU A 142 -8.06 5.20 -0.92
CA LEU A 142 -6.64 5.16 -0.60
C LEU A 142 -6.42 5.04 0.91
N ILE A 143 -5.57 4.10 1.29
CA ILE A 143 -4.91 4.05 2.59
C ILE A 143 -3.47 4.52 2.39
N PHE A 144 -3.13 5.66 3.00
CA PHE A 144 -1.87 6.34 2.76
C PHE A 144 -0.89 6.16 3.92
N VAL A 145 0.27 5.56 3.65
CA VAL A 145 1.30 5.27 4.64
C VAL A 145 2.33 6.40 4.70
N THR A 146 2.55 6.92 5.91
CA THR A 146 3.55 7.94 6.22
C THR A 146 4.36 7.53 7.46
N SER A 147 5.42 8.27 7.80
CA SER A 147 6.30 7.94 8.93
C SER A 147 6.84 9.20 9.62
N GLY A 148 7.52 9.03 10.76
CA GLY A 148 8.07 10.13 11.55
C GLY A 148 9.49 10.57 11.20
N LYS A 149 10.00 10.23 10.02
CA LYS A 149 11.36 10.62 9.60
C LYS A 149 11.43 12.09 9.19
N LEU A 150 12.60 12.71 9.28
CA LEU A 150 12.80 14.07 8.77
C LEU A 150 12.43 14.15 7.28
N GLY A 151 11.67 15.17 6.89
CA GLY A 151 11.15 15.36 5.52
C GLY A 151 9.80 14.69 5.25
N SER A 152 9.31 13.82 6.14
CA SER A 152 8.01 13.15 6.00
C SER A 152 6.83 14.11 5.89
N VAL A 153 6.83 15.22 6.64
CA VAL A 153 5.79 16.26 6.54
C VAL A 153 5.70 16.77 5.11
N ASN A 154 6.82 17.16 4.50
CA ASN A 154 6.86 17.64 3.12
C ASN A 154 6.33 16.59 2.14
N HIS A 155 6.83 15.35 2.20
CA HIS A 155 6.37 14.30 1.30
C HIS A 155 4.87 13.97 1.48
N THR A 156 4.39 14.00 2.72
CA THR A 156 2.98 13.78 3.04
C THR A 156 2.10 14.88 2.46
N LEU A 157 2.47 16.15 2.64
CA LEU A 157 1.68 17.28 2.13
C LEU A 157 1.67 17.34 0.60
N LEU A 158 2.83 17.13 -0.06
CA LEU A 158 2.91 17.04 -1.52
C LEU A 158 2.04 15.89 -2.05
N SER A 159 2.04 14.76 -1.34
CA SER A 159 1.18 13.62 -1.68
C SER A 159 -0.30 13.99 -1.54
N PHE A 160 -0.68 14.66 -0.46
CA PHE A 160 -2.06 15.11 -0.24
C PHE A 160 -2.53 16.13 -1.29
N GLU A 161 -1.68 17.03 -1.77
CA GLU A 161 -2.01 17.90 -2.89
C GLU A 161 -2.29 17.10 -4.16
N ALA A 162 -1.44 16.12 -4.49
CA ALA A 162 -1.62 15.27 -5.66
C ALA A 162 -2.89 14.41 -5.58
N ILE A 163 -3.21 13.88 -4.39
CA ILE A 163 -4.43 13.13 -4.08
C ILE A 163 -5.67 13.99 -4.27
N ARG A 164 -5.69 15.19 -3.67
CA ARG A 164 -6.83 16.12 -3.76
C ARG A 164 -7.08 16.59 -5.18
N ASN A 165 -6.01 16.92 -5.92
CA ASN A 165 -6.11 17.34 -7.32
C ASN A 165 -6.71 16.25 -8.23
N ARG A 166 -6.71 14.99 -7.78
CA ARG A 166 -7.32 13.86 -8.50
C ARG A 166 -8.65 13.40 -7.92
N ASN A 167 -9.16 14.05 -6.87
CA ASN A 167 -10.37 13.67 -6.15
C ASN A 167 -10.34 12.22 -5.65
N ILE A 168 -9.17 11.75 -5.20
CA ILE A 168 -9.02 10.42 -4.63
C ILE A 168 -9.51 10.45 -3.18
N GLU A 169 -10.42 9.55 -2.83
CA GLU A 169 -10.88 9.35 -1.46
C GLU A 169 -9.74 8.79 -0.60
N VAL A 170 -9.49 9.39 0.56
CA VAL A 170 -8.55 8.86 1.55
C VAL A 170 -9.36 8.21 2.66
N ALA A 171 -9.34 6.88 2.72
CA ALA A 171 -10.02 6.11 3.76
C ALA A 171 -9.26 6.17 5.09
N ALA A 172 -7.92 6.10 5.03
CA ALA A 172 -7.08 6.18 6.21
C ALA A 172 -5.68 6.70 5.90
N VAL A 173 -5.03 7.24 6.93
CA VAL A 173 -3.61 7.50 6.99
C VAL A 173 -3.00 6.61 8.06
N MET A 174 -2.01 5.82 7.67
CA MET A 174 -1.27 4.92 8.54
C MET A 174 0.08 5.55 8.87
N TYR A 175 0.27 5.90 10.14
CA TYR A 175 1.49 6.50 10.65
C TYR A 175 2.42 5.41 11.20
N ASN A 176 3.47 5.10 10.46
CA ASN A 176 4.46 4.10 10.84
C ASN A 176 5.41 4.63 11.92
N LEU A 177 5.43 3.96 13.08
CA LEU A 177 6.25 4.31 14.23
C LEU A 177 7.71 3.86 14.11
N PHE A 178 8.07 3.07 13.08
CA PHE A 178 9.44 2.65 12.80
C PHE A 178 10.30 3.78 12.21
N PRO A 179 11.62 3.84 12.51
CA PRO A 179 12.35 3.01 13.47
C PRO A 179 12.04 3.35 14.92
N ASP A 180 12.22 2.38 15.83
CA ASP A 180 12.14 2.64 17.26
C ASP A 180 13.37 3.44 17.70
N ILE A 181 13.17 4.74 17.94
CA ILE A 181 14.22 5.69 18.30
C ILE A 181 13.94 6.27 19.68
N LYS A 182 15.02 6.51 20.44
CA LYS A 182 14.93 7.07 21.80
C LYS A 182 14.41 8.50 21.83
N ASP A 183 14.83 9.33 20.89
CA ASP A 183 14.32 10.69 20.74
C ASP A 183 13.09 10.69 19.84
N THR A 184 11.92 10.86 20.45
CA THR A 184 10.64 10.79 19.75
C THR A 184 10.13 12.16 19.32
N THR A 185 10.88 13.25 19.57
CA THR A 185 10.42 14.63 19.38
C THR A 185 9.91 14.86 17.95
N ILE A 186 10.72 14.52 16.94
CA ILE A 186 10.35 14.69 15.52
C ILE A 186 9.15 13.81 15.16
N ARG A 187 9.13 12.56 15.66
CA ARG A 187 8.04 11.61 15.41
C ARG A 187 6.73 12.09 16.02
N ASP A 188 6.74 12.61 17.24
CA ASP A 188 5.53 13.05 17.93
C ASP A 188 5.00 14.37 17.34
N ASP A 189 5.88 15.30 16.98
CA ASP A 189 5.49 16.54 16.30
C ASP A 189 4.87 16.27 14.92
N THR A 190 5.56 15.46 14.09
CA THR A 190 5.07 15.05 12.76
C THR A 190 3.70 14.37 12.88
N ARG A 191 3.55 13.43 13.82
CA ARG A 191 2.27 12.76 14.09
C ARG A 191 1.17 13.78 14.38
N ASN A 192 1.41 14.68 15.31
CA ASN A 192 0.42 15.67 15.73
C ASN A 192 0.07 16.66 14.60
N TYR A 193 1.05 17.06 13.81
CA TYR A 193 0.85 17.92 12.65
C TYR A 193 -0.03 17.24 11.59
N ILE A 194 0.29 15.99 11.22
CA ILE A 194 -0.47 15.24 10.22
C ILE A 194 -1.91 15.00 10.69
N LYS A 195 -2.12 14.64 11.96
CA LYS A 195 -3.49 14.49 12.53
C LYS A 195 -4.31 15.76 12.37
N LYS A 196 -3.76 16.91 12.80
CA LYS A 196 -4.45 18.22 12.63
C LYS A 196 -4.69 18.59 11.17
N TYR A 197 -3.79 18.21 10.27
CA TYR A 197 -3.97 18.46 8.84
C TYR A 197 -5.13 17.61 8.28
N LEU A 198 -5.21 16.33 8.66
CA LEU A 198 -6.31 15.45 8.24
C LEU A 198 -7.66 15.94 8.73
N ASP A 199 -7.77 16.36 9.99
CA ASP A 199 -9.02 16.90 10.54
C ASP A 199 -9.57 18.08 9.70
N ARG A 200 -8.68 18.86 9.07
CA ARG A 200 -9.05 20.03 8.25
C ARG A 200 -9.34 19.68 6.79
N HIS A 201 -8.59 18.74 6.22
CA HIS A 201 -8.55 18.53 4.76
C HIS A 201 -9.12 17.18 4.31
N PHE A 202 -9.16 16.20 5.20
CA PHE A 202 -9.68 14.85 4.98
C PHE A 202 -10.44 14.35 6.23
N PRO A 203 -11.51 15.03 6.66
CA PRO A 203 -12.16 14.78 7.95
C PRO A 203 -12.80 13.39 8.09
N GLN A 204 -12.96 12.65 6.98
CA GLN A 204 -13.47 11.27 6.98
C GLN A 204 -12.35 10.22 7.05
N ALA A 205 -11.09 10.62 6.84
CA ALA A 205 -9.96 9.71 6.87
C ALA A 205 -9.65 9.31 8.32
N LEU A 206 -9.51 8.00 8.54
CA LEU A 206 -9.04 7.48 9.83
C LEU A 206 -7.53 7.76 10.00
N PHE A 207 -7.09 7.97 11.23
CA PHE A 207 -5.65 8.00 11.55
C PHE A 207 -5.28 6.77 12.38
N ILE A 208 -4.42 5.92 11.83
CA ILE A 208 -4.04 4.63 12.41
C ILE A 208 -2.54 4.65 12.69
N GLU A 209 -2.12 4.29 13.89
CA GLU A 209 -0.70 4.13 14.22
C GLU A 209 -0.28 2.68 13.98
N VAL A 210 0.78 2.49 13.19
CA VAL A 210 1.38 1.17 12.98
C VAL A 210 2.50 1.01 14.00
N PRO A 211 2.39 0.06 14.95
CA PRO A 211 3.43 -0.18 15.93
C PRO A 211 4.70 -0.68 15.27
N VAL A 212 5.82 -0.58 15.99
CA VAL A 212 7.06 -1.24 15.57
C VAL A 212 6.85 -2.75 15.63
N LEU A 213 6.98 -3.42 14.49
CA LEU A 213 6.79 -4.86 14.38
C LEU A 213 8.13 -5.56 14.21
N HIS A 214 8.29 -6.68 14.90
CA HIS A 214 9.41 -7.61 14.74
C HIS A 214 8.85 -8.97 14.29
N PRO A 215 8.37 -9.06 13.03
CA PRO A 215 7.77 -10.27 12.51
C PRO A 215 8.80 -11.38 12.35
#